data_AF-A0A534A5T7-F1
#
_entry.id   AF-A0A534A5T7-F1
#
_cell.length_a   1.000
_cell.length_b   1.000
_cell.length_c   1.000
_cell.angle_alpha   90.00
_cell.angle_beta   90.00
_cell.angle_gamma   90.00
#
_symmetry.space_group_name_H-M   'P 1'
#
loop_
_entity.id
_entity.type
_entity.pdbx_description
1 polymer ?
#
loop_
_entity_poly.entity_id
_entity_poly.type
_entity_poly.pdbx_seq_one_letter_code
_entity_poly.pdbx_strand_id
1 'polypeptide(L)'
;MDLGRRLFNGIAGCSTCHSTSGSVARFSDGQYHHSGIGHASQSPHLPELAEQVRRDNLDAGQLGPKILSDANWSSLGRYVVSHRPVDIGAFHTPSLRNVAVTAPYMHDGSIASLSEAVDHEIYYRGLSSGHPVNLTQSERSAIVSFLETLTDAAYVPYADNELQH
;
A
#
# COMPACT_ATOMS: atom_id res chain seq x y z
N MET A 1 12.62 10.43 16.09
CA MET A 1 11.15 10.33 15.93
C MET A 1 10.52 11.56 15.28
N ASP A 2 10.77 12.78 15.78
CA ASP A 2 10.12 13.99 15.24
C ASP A 2 10.46 14.27 13.76
N LEU A 3 11.68 13.97 13.30
CA LEU A 3 12.06 14.09 11.89
C LEU A 3 11.20 13.19 10.97
N GLY A 4 11.06 11.91 11.30
CA GLY A 4 10.28 10.96 10.50
C GLY A 4 8.83 11.38 10.33
N ARG A 5 8.17 11.77 11.44
CA ARG A 5 6.81 12.29 11.40
C ARG A 5 6.68 13.56 10.56
N ARG A 6 7.66 14.48 10.65
CA ARG A 6 7.67 15.70 9.83
C ARG A 6 7.79 15.39 8.34
N LEU A 7 8.67 14.48 7.96
CA LEU A 7 8.85 14.07 6.57
C LEU A 7 7.59 13.39 6.03
N PHE A 8 7.02 12.47 6.82
CA PHE A 8 5.78 11.75 6.53
C PHE A 8 4.61 12.70 6.24
N ASN A 9 4.45 13.74 7.06
CA ASN A 9 3.42 14.78 6.90
C ASN A 9 3.80 15.87 5.89
N GLY A 10 5.05 15.89 5.43
CA GLY A 10 5.63 16.95 4.63
C GLY A 10 5.97 16.46 3.24
N ILE A 11 7.24 16.61 2.86
CA ILE A 11 7.72 16.38 1.49
C ILE A 11 7.56 14.92 1.01
N ALA A 12 7.50 13.95 1.92
CA ALA A 12 7.23 12.56 1.54
C ALA A 12 5.75 12.35 1.16
N GLY A 13 4.85 13.23 1.62
CA GLY A 13 3.44 13.25 1.24
C GLY A 13 2.62 12.03 1.70
N CYS A 14 3.16 11.16 2.55
CA CYS A 14 2.51 9.91 2.97
C CYS A 14 1.16 10.16 3.65
N SER A 15 1.05 11.23 4.44
CA SER A 15 -0.17 11.59 5.18
C SER A 15 -1.36 11.97 4.31
N THR A 16 -1.17 12.17 3.00
CA THR A 16 -2.26 12.49 2.06
C THR A 16 -3.28 11.37 1.95
N CYS A 17 -2.84 10.11 2.01
CA CYS A 17 -3.70 8.93 2.06
C CYS A 17 -3.66 8.29 3.45
N HIS A 18 -2.48 8.27 4.09
CA HIS A 18 -2.31 7.69 5.43
C HIS A 18 -2.57 8.74 6.53
N SER A 19 -3.81 9.22 6.59
CA SER A 19 -4.21 10.33 7.45
C SER A 19 -3.82 10.15 8.92
N THR A 20 -3.17 11.16 9.48
CA THR A 20 -2.76 11.24 10.90
C THR A 20 -3.79 11.97 11.76
N SER A 21 -4.91 12.39 11.17
CA SER A 21 -5.97 13.17 11.83
C SER A 21 -6.91 12.30 12.66
N GLY A 22 -7.44 12.86 13.75
CA GLY A 22 -8.40 12.21 14.65
C GLY A 22 -7.85 11.92 16.05
N SER A 23 -8.74 11.60 17.00
CA SER A 23 -8.37 11.25 18.39
C SER A 23 -7.60 9.92 18.48
N VAL A 24 -7.81 9.04 17.49
CA VAL A 24 -7.04 7.81 17.29
C VAL A 24 -6.65 7.78 15.82
N ALA A 25 -5.43 8.23 15.50
CA ALA A 25 -4.93 8.20 14.13
C ALA A 25 -4.97 6.77 13.59
N ARG A 26 -5.76 6.55 12.53
CA ARG A 26 -5.85 5.25 11.84
C ARG A 26 -4.78 5.08 10.77
N PHE A 27 -4.07 6.15 10.40
CA PHE A 27 -3.05 6.14 9.35
C PHE A 27 -3.58 5.59 8.03
N SER A 28 -4.83 5.94 7.72
CA SER A 28 -5.59 5.58 6.52
C SER A 28 -6.76 6.55 6.41
N ASP A 29 -7.13 6.88 5.17
CA ASP A 29 -8.31 7.67 4.82
C ASP A 29 -9.55 6.78 4.51
N GLY A 30 -9.38 5.46 4.55
CA GLY A 30 -10.41 4.48 4.20
C GLY A 30 -10.85 4.52 2.73
N GLN A 31 -10.10 5.21 1.88
CA GLN A 31 -10.40 5.36 0.46
C GLN A 31 -9.65 4.32 -0.38
N TYR A 32 -9.97 4.31 -1.67
CA TYR A 32 -9.35 3.46 -2.68
C TYR A 32 -8.58 4.34 -3.66
N HIS A 33 -7.33 3.99 -3.91
CA HIS A 33 -6.42 4.78 -4.73
C HIS A 33 -5.72 3.90 -5.76
N HIS A 34 -5.37 4.52 -6.88
CA HIS A 34 -4.46 3.93 -7.86
C HIS A 34 -3.05 4.33 -7.43
N SER A 35 -2.31 3.45 -6.77
CA SER A 35 -0.99 3.77 -6.20
C SER A 35 0.13 3.92 -7.26
N GLY A 36 -0.18 3.89 -8.56
CA GLY A 36 0.83 3.90 -9.63
C GLY A 36 1.65 2.61 -9.73
N ILE A 37 1.69 1.83 -8.65
CA ILE A 37 2.06 0.41 -8.58
C ILE A 37 1.04 -0.35 -9.42
N GLY A 38 1.34 -0.50 -10.71
CA GLY A 38 0.45 -1.15 -11.67
C GLY A 38 0.38 -0.50 -13.05
N HIS A 39 0.91 0.73 -13.23
CA HIS A 39 0.90 1.35 -14.57
C HIS A 39 2.08 0.95 -15.45
N ALA A 40 3.05 0.18 -14.94
CA ALA A 40 4.30 -0.08 -15.64
C ALA A 40 4.66 -1.55 -15.94
N SER A 41 4.01 -2.61 -15.39
CA SER A 41 4.52 -3.95 -15.76
C SER A 41 3.67 -5.25 -15.67
N GLN A 42 2.66 -5.50 -14.82
CA GLN A 42 2.33 -6.93 -14.52
C GLN A 42 0.87 -7.39 -14.33
N SER A 43 -0.09 -6.95 -15.13
CA SER A 43 -1.25 -7.83 -15.40
C SER A 43 -1.78 -7.60 -16.81
N PRO A 44 -1.13 -8.19 -17.84
CA PRO A 44 -1.62 -8.09 -19.22
C PRO A 44 -3.08 -8.56 -19.37
N HIS A 45 -3.56 -9.36 -18.41
CA HIS A 45 -4.91 -9.92 -18.38
C HIS A 45 -5.95 -9.03 -17.68
N LEU A 46 -5.59 -7.87 -17.12
CA LEU A 46 -6.55 -7.00 -16.41
C LEU A 46 -7.82 -6.68 -17.23
N PRO A 47 -7.71 -6.26 -18.50
CA PRO A 47 -8.90 -6.01 -19.32
C PRO A 47 -9.74 -7.27 -19.56
N GLU A 48 -9.09 -8.41 -19.76
CA GLU A 48 -9.73 -9.70 -20.04
C GLU A 48 -10.47 -10.22 -18.81
N LEU A 49 -9.86 -10.09 -17.63
CA LEU A 49 -10.44 -10.47 -16.35
C LEU A 49 -11.60 -9.55 -15.96
N ALA A 50 -11.46 -8.24 -16.16
CA ALA A 50 -12.56 -7.31 -15.92
C ALA A 50 -13.77 -7.64 -16.81
N GLU A 51 -13.51 -7.93 -18.10
CA GLU A 51 -14.56 -8.38 -19.01
C GLU A 51 -15.14 -9.73 -18.59
N GLN A 52 -14.33 -10.65 -18.08
CA GLN A 52 -14.82 -11.93 -17.57
C GLN A 52 -15.78 -11.74 -16.38
N VAL A 53 -15.43 -10.92 -15.39
CA VAL A 53 -16.32 -10.60 -14.26
C VAL A 53 -17.66 -10.08 -14.76
N ARG A 54 -17.64 -9.19 -15.76
CA ARG A 54 -18.85 -8.62 -16.35
C ARG A 54 -19.67 -9.64 -17.13
N ARG A 55 -19.03 -10.46 -17.97
CA ARG A 55 -19.72 -11.47 -18.81
C ARG A 55 -20.34 -12.57 -17.97
N ASP A 56 -19.60 -13.07 -16.99
CA ASP A 56 -20.00 -14.21 -16.16
C ASP A 56 -20.81 -13.75 -14.94
N ASN A 57 -20.98 -12.44 -14.76
CA ASN A 57 -21.67 -11.80 -13.62
C ASN A 57 -21.16 -12.32 -12.28
N LEU A 58 -19.83 -12.37 -12.13
CA LEU A 58 -19.16 -12.88 -10.93
C LEU A 58 -19.34 -11.90 -9.78
N ASP A 59 -19.68 -12.41 -8.61
CA ASP A 59 -19.74 -11.62 -7.38
C ASP A 59 -18.51 -11.81 -6.48
N ALA A 60 -18.44 -11.01 -5.40
CA ALA A 60 -17.36 -11.05 -4.44
C ALA A 60 -17.20 -12.43 -3.74
N GLY A 61 -18.29 -13.20 -3.61
CA GLY A 61 -18.25 -14.54 -3.01
C GLY A 61 -17.57 -15.55 -3.93
N GLN A 62 -17.87 -15.48 -5.23
CA GLN A 62 -17.24 -16.33 -6.25
C GLN A 62 -15.78 -15.93 -6.53
N LEU A 63 -15.48 -14.64 -6.44
CA LEU A 63 -14.14 -14.10 -6.66
C LEU A 63 -13.21 -14.25 -5.46
N GLY A 64 -13.74 -14.30 -4.23
CA GLY A 64 -12.97 -14.34 -2.99
C GLY A 64 -11.82 -15.35 -3.00
N PRO A 65 -12.07 -16.65 -3.26
CA PRO A 65 -11.00 -17.65 -3.33
C PRO A 65 -9.96 -17.36 -4.41
N LYS A 66 -10.38 -16.83 -5.59
CA LYS A 66 -9.47 -16.51 -6.70
C LYS A 66 -8.57 -15.32 -6.36
N ILE A 67 -9.14 -14.27 -5.77
CA ILE A 67 -8.42 -13.07 -5.34
C ILE A 67 -7.33 -13.43 -4.33
N LEU A 68 -7.62 -14.35 -3.40
CA LEU A 68 -6.67 -14.76 -2.37
C LEU A 68 -5.52 -15.63 -2.90
N SER A 69 -5.70 -16.29 -4.05
CA SER A 69 -4.73 -17.26 -4.56
C SER A 69 -4.04 -16.86 -5.87
N ASP A 70 -4.48 -15.79 -6.54
CA ASP A 70 -4.00 -15.42 -7.87
C ASP A 70 -3.84 -13.89 -7.99
N ALA A 71 -2.61 -13.46 -8.24
CA ALA A 71 -2.24 -12.05 -8.36
C ALA A 71 -2.98 -11.32 -9.49
N ASN A 72 -3.35 -12.02 -10.58
CA ASN A 72 -4.10 -11.39 -11.67
C ASN A 72 -5.55 -11.08 -11.27
N TRP A 73 -6.16 -11.92 -10.42
CA TRP A 73 -7.49 -11.62 -9.88
C TRP A 73 -7.42 -10.56 -8.79
N SER A 74 -6.37 -10.57 -7.97
CA SER A 74 -6.10 -9.53 -6.97
C SER A 74 -5.91 -8.16 -7.62
N SER A 75 -5.26 -8.10 -8.80
CA SER A 75 -4.96 -6.84 -9.47
C SER A 75 -6.19 -6.05 -9.93
N LEU A 76 -7.38 -6.69 -10.03
CA LEU A 76 -8.64 -5.99 -10.30
C LEU A 76 -9.00 -4.99 -9.19
N GLY A 77 -8.52 -5.18 -7.97
CA GLY A 77 -8.75 -4.26 -6.85
C GLY A 77 -10.24 -4.08 -6.54
N ARG A 78 -10.67 -2.84 -6.32
CA ARG A 78 -12.06 -2.51 -5.95
C ARG A 78 -13.10 -2.91 -6.99
N TYR A 79 -12.70 -3.09 -8.25
CA TYR A 79 -13.59 -3.50 -9.33
C TYR A 79 -14.36 -4.79 -9.00
N VAL A 80 -13.75 -5.75 -8.29
CA VAL A 80 -14.37 -7.04 -7.93
C VAL A 80 -15.63 -6.91 -7.07
N VAL A 81 -15.87 -5.72 -6.52
CA VAL A 81 -17.08 -5.39 -5.75
C VAL A 81 -17.91 -4.32 -6.44
N SER A 82 -17.28 -3.29 -7.03
CA SER A 82 -18.01 -2.13 -7.55
C SER A 82 -18.53 -2.30 -8.97
N HIS A 83 -17.89 -3.18 -9.77
CA HIS A 83 -18.13 -3.36 -11.21
C HIS A 83 -17.99 -2.07 -12.03
N ARG A 84 -17.38 -1.01 -11.49
CA ARG A 84 -17.16 0.26 -12.17
C ARG A 84 -15.77 0.27 -12.80
N PRO A 85 -15.62 0.47 -14.13
CA PRO A 85 -14.31 0.43 -14.79
C PRO A 85 -13.25 1.37 -14.20
N VAL A 86 -13.67 2.51 -13.63
CA VAL A 86 -12.79 3.47 -12.95
C VAL A 86 -12.15 2.94 -11.66
N ASP A 87 -12.67 1.84 -11.10
CA ASP A 87 -12.18 1.23 -9.87
C ASP A 87 -11.24 0.03 -10.14
N ILE A 88 -10.93 -0.26 -11.41
CA ILE A 88 -9.97 -1.32 -11.80
C ILE A 88 -8.58 -0.93 -11.31
N GLY A 89 -7.96 -1.80 -10.51
CA GLY A 89 -6.63 -1.55 -9.93
C GLY A 89 -6.64 -0.48 -8.83
N ALA A 90 -7.80 -0.09 -8.32
CA ALA A 90 -7.89 0.77 -7.15
C ALA A 90 -7.82 -0.08 -5.87
N PHE A 91 -6.88 0.22 -4.98
CA PHE A 91 -6.67 -0.52 -3.74
C PHE A 91 -6.99 0.32 -2.52
N HIS A 92 -7.54 -0.33 -1.49
CA HIS A 92 -7.79 0.31 -0.21
C HIS A 92 -6.47 0.77 0.42
N THR A 93 -6.41 2.00 0.91
CA THR A 93 -5.25 2.46 1.69
C THR A 93 -5.22 1.76 3.05
N PRO A 94 -4.29 0.82 3.30
CA PRO A 94 -4.26 0.08 4.56
C PRO A 94 -3.90 1.01 5.73
N SER A 95 -4.31 0.62 6.94
CA SER A 95 -3.79 1.27 8.15
C SER A 95 -2.30 0.96 8.28
N LEU A 96 -1.51 1.96 8.69
CA LEU A 96 -0.09 1.76 9.02
C LEU A 96 0.15 1.36 10.49
N ARG A 97 -0.90 1.09 11.26
CA ARG A 97 -0.73 0.50 12.61
C ARG A 97 -0.17 -0.90 12.47
N ASN A 98 0.84 -1.21 13.30
CA ASN A 98 1.57 -2.48 13.26
C ASN A 98 2.25 -2.78 11.90
N VAL A 99 2.45 -1.77 11.05
CA VAL A 99 3.01 -2.01 9.70
C VAL A 99 4.38 -2.68 9.74
N ALA A 100 5.20 -2.42 10.78
CA ALA A 100 6.52 -3.02 10.91
C ALA A 100 6.52 -4.54 11.17
N VAL A 101 5.36 -5.16 11.40
CA VAL A 101 5.24 -6.61 11.69
C VAL A 101 4.28 -7.32 10.73
N THR A 102 3.99 -6.72 9.59
CA THR A 102 3.02 -7.23 8.60
C THR A 102 3.65 -7.49 7.24
N ALA A 103 4.95 -7.71 7.18
CA ALA A 103 5.60 -8.19 5.96
C ALA A 103 4.95 -9.50 5.47
N PRO A 104 4.93 -9.75 4.15
CA PRO A 104 5.39 -8.86 3.07
C PRO A 104 4.39 -7.73 2.75
N TYR A 105 4.85 -6.71 2.05
CA TYR A 105 4.15 -5.46 1.77
C TYR A 105 3.58 -5.40 0.34
N MET A 106 2.74 -4.38 0.10
CA MET A 106 1.92 -4.18 -1.09
C MET A 106 0.72 -5.13 -1.18
N HIS A 107 -0.17 -4.89 -2.16
CA HIS A 107 -1.42 -5.64 -2.31
C HIS A 107 -1.20 -7.09 -2.76
N ASP A 108 -0.04 -7.39 -3.31
CA ASP A 108 0.37 -8.67 -3.85
C ASP A 108 1.49 -9.35 -3.03
N GLY A 109 1.96 -8.71 -1.96
CA GLY A 109 3.07 -9.21 -1.15
C GLY A 109 4.41 -9.22 -1.88
N SER A 110 4.58 -8.41 -2.92
CA SER A 110 5.79 -8.39 -3.75
C SER A 110 7.03 -7.80 -3.05
N ILE A 111 6.84 -7.03 -1.98
CA ILE A 111 7.92 -6.29 -1.31
C ILE A 111 8.22 -6.92 0.04
N ALA A 112 9.47 -7.30 0.28
CA ALA A 112 9.83 -8.09 1.46
C ALA A 112 9.99 -7.26 2.74
N SER A 113 10.45 -6.01 2.63
CA SER A 113 10.82 -5.20 3.80
C SER A 113 10.12 -3.84 3.86
N LEU A 114 9.98 -3.29 5.07
CA LEU A 114 9.34 -1.99 5.29
C LEU A 114 10.13 -0.86 4.62
N SER A 115 11.46 -0.93 4.64
CA SER A 115 12.31 0.07 4.00
C SER A 115 12.10 0.09 2.49
N GLU A 116 12.04 -1.09 1.85
CA GLU A 116 11.79 -1.20 0.42
C GLU A 116 10.39 -0.69 0.07
N ALA A 117 9.38 -0.97 0.90
CA ALA A 117 8.03 -0.45 0.72
C ALA A 117 7.99 1.09 0.75
N VAL A 118 8.69 1.71 1.71
CA VAL A 118 8.83 3.17 1.80
C VAL A 118 9.53 3.74 0.57
N ASP A 119 10.63 3.11 0.14
CA ASP A 119 11.39 3.55 -1.03
C ASP A 119 10.56 3.50 -2.32
N HIS A 120 9.78 2.42 -2.47
CA HIS A 120 8.87 2.23 -3.59
C HIS A 120 7.78 3.31 -3.60
N GLU A 121 7.11 3.56 -2.47
CA GLU A 121 6.09 4.60 -2.36
C GLU A 121 6.63 6.01 -2.67
N ILE A 122 7.83 6.35 -2.19
CA ILE A 122 8.50 7.62 -2.50
C ILE A 122 8.73 7.75 -4.01
N TYR A 123 9.21 6.67 -4.66
CA TYR A 123 9.46 6.64 -6.10
C TYR A 123 8.18 6.87 -6.91
N TYR A 124 7.13 6.08 -6.67
CA TYR A 124 5.87 6.19 -7.44
C TYR A 124 5.16 7.50 -7.19
N ARG A 125 5.20 8.03 -5.97
CA ARG A 125 4.66 9.35 -5.68
C ARG A 125 5.37 10.45 -6.47
N GLY A 126 6.69 10.35 -6.61
CA GLY A 126 7.45 11.27 -7.46
C GLY A 126 7.04 11.18 -8.94
N LEU A 127 6.76 9.99 -9.44
CA LEU A 127 6.23 9.79 -10.79
C LEU A 127 4.83 10.40 -10.94
N SER A 128 3.90 10.11 -10.01
CA SER A 128 2.52 10.59 -10.06
C SER A 128 2.39 12.11 -9.91
N SER A 129 3.28 12.74 -9.12
CA SER A 129 3.30 14.20 -8.96
C SER A 129 4.05 14.91 -10.10
N GLY A 130 4.78 14.16 -10.94
CA GLY A 130 5.69 14.70 -11.95
C GLY A 130 6.96 15.36 -11.37
N HIS A 131 7.18 15.26 -10.06
CA HIS A 131 8.28 15.89 -9.35
C HIS A 131 8.94 14.87 -8.41
N PRO A 132 10.23 14.52 -8.62
CA PRO A 132 10.93 13.58 -7.75
C PRO A 132 10.89 14.01 -6.29
N VAL A 133 10.53 13.07 -5.41
CA VAL A 133 10.61 13.25 -3.96
C VAL A 133 12.04 12.89 -3.53
N ASN A 134 12.88 13.92 -3.40
CA ASN A 134 14.29 13.76 -3.05
C ASN A 134 14.46 13.69 -1.54
N LEU A 135 14.75 12.48 -1.04
CA LEU A 135 15.08 12.20 0.35
C LEU A 135 16.44 11.50 0.42
N THR A 136 17.27 11.95 1.35
CA THR A 136 18.51 11.27 1.71
C THR A 136 18.23 9.93 2.37
N GLN A 137 19.24 9.06 2.45
CA GLN A 137 19.10 7.77 3.13
C GLN A 137 18.69 7.92 4.60
N SER A 138 19.25 8.90 5.31
CA SER A 138 18.91 9.15 6.72
C SER A 138 17.48 9.67 6.88
N GLU A 139 16.95 10.44 5.93
CA GLU A 139 15.56 10.88 5.92
C GLU A 139 14.59 9.73 5.65
N ARG A 140 14.93 8.82 4.72
CA ARG A 140 14.17 7.58 4.48
C ARG A 140 14.14 6.71 5.72
N SER A 141 15.30 6.46 6.33
CA SER A 141 15.39 5.71 7.60
C SER A 141 14.61 6.38 8.72
N ALA A 142 14.59 7.72 8.80
CA ALA A 142 13.79 8.42 9.79
C ALA A 142 12.28 8.18 9.62
N ILE A 143 11.79 8.06 8.38
CA ILE A 143 10.39 7.68 8.09
C ILE A 143 10.13 6.25 8.56
N VAL A 144 11.00 5.30 8.21
CA VAL A 144 10.90 3.90 8.66
C VAL A 144 10.84 3.83 10.19
N SER A 145 11.75 4.49 10.90
CA SER A 145 11.72 4.52 12.38
C SER A 145 10.47 5.15 12.95
N PHE A 146 9.83 6.09 12.25
CA PHE A 146 8.53 6.62 12.66
C PHE A 146 7.43 5.56 12.48
N LEU A 147 7.43 4.81 11.38
CA LEU A 147 6.46 3.74 11.14
C LEU A 147 6.59 2.60 12.16
N GLU A 148 7.81 2.27 12.57
CA GLU A 148 8.06 1.29 13.64
C GLU A 148 7.39 1.68 14.97
N THR A 149 7.32 2.99 15.29
CA THR A 149 6.63 3.47 16.49
C THR A 149 5.11 3.29 16.46
N LEU A 150 4.54 2.92 15.30
CA LEU A 150 3.11 2.63 15.15
C LEU A 150 2.77 1.18 15.51
N THR A 151 3.75 0.43 16.02
CA THR A 151 3.60 -0.94 16.50
C THR A 151 3.11 -0.94 17.94
N ASP A 152 2.01 -1.65 18.22
CA ASP A 152 1.51 -1.83 19.58
C ASP A 152 2.53 -2.60 20.42
N ALA A 153 2.63 -2.27 21.71
CA ALA A 153 3.63 -2.83 22.61
C ALA A 153 3.66 -4.38 22.64
N ALA A 154 2.50 -5.01 22.43
CA ALA A 154 2.37 -6.47 22.37
C ALA A 154 3.11 -7.10 21.18
N TYR A 155 3.38 -6.34 20.11
CA TYR A 155 4.00 -6.84 18.88
C TYR A 155 5.45 -6.38 18.68
N VAL A 156 5.98 -5.52 19.55
CA VAL A 156 7.38 -5.05 19.48
C VAL A 156 8.41 -6.19 19.34
N PRO A 157 8.30 -7.34 20.04
CA PRO A 157 9.27 -8.44 19.88
C PRO A 157 9.34 -9.05 18.48
N TYR A 158 8.35 -8.80 17.61
CA TYR A 158 8.32 -9.29 16.24
C TYR A 158 8.91 -8.29 15.24
N ALA A 159 8.99 -7.01 15.59
CA ALA A 159 9.54 -5.97 14.72
C ALA A 159 11.08 -6.05 14.62
N ASP A 160 11.75 -6.41 15.74
CA ASP A 160 13.21 -6.46 15.82
C ASP A 160 13.84 -7.63 15.02
N ASN A 161 13.04 -8.63 14.60
CA ASN A 161 13.53 -9.81 13.87
C ASN A 161 13.71 -9.58 12.36
N GLU A 162 13.19 -8.47 11.79
CA GLU A 162 13.45 -8.10 10.38
C GLU A 162 14.89 -7.60 10.17
N LEU A 163 15.62 -7.22 11.23
CA LEU A 163 16.99 -6.74 11.15
C LEU A 163 18.06 -7.85 11.11
N GLN A 164 17.67 -9.13 11.06
CA GLN A 164 18.59 -10.28 11.17
C GLN A 164 18.67 -11.19 9.93
N HIS A 165 17.96 -10.90 8.83
CA HIS A 165 18.07 -11.67 7.58
C HIS A 165 18.38 -10.77 6.38
#